data_AF-A0A934Z9Q5-F1
#
_entry.id   AF-A0A934Z9Q5-F1
#
_cell.length_a   1.000
_cell.length_b   1.000
_cell.length_c   1.000
_cell.angle_alpha   90.00
_cell.angle_beta   90.00
_cell.angle_gamma   90.00
#
_symmetry.space_group_name_H-M   'P 1'
#
loop_
_entity.id
_entity.type
_entity.pdbx_description
1 polymer ?
#
loop_
_entity_poly.entity_id
_entity_poly.type
_entity_poly.pdbx_seq_one_letter_code
_entity_poly.pdbx_strand_id
1 'polypeptide(L)'
;MATDPDAVDGPKKKPARSIGALVALGAVAVTIPLLLYAARNGPDHEDRLHDPLELSDEAELRAVVQAISGVIQAHPGDEEDRALRALEGLHPRSPGASDLRESCVTTYRGAHDAQQISAELRALLPSDGGTLGEEQVRRMNEMFDRSRRLLNEARDAHLRCVGLYEQAATRLHITPARRPNS
;
A
#
# COMPACT_ATOMS: atom_id res chain seq x y z
N MET A 1 29.10 -36.63 -74.63
CA MET A 1 28.85 -38.08 -74.55
C MET A 1 28.74 -38.45 -73.08
N ALA A 2 27.74 -39.28 -72.78
CA ALA A 2 27.25 -39.65 -71.46
C ALA A 2 28.27 -40.40 -70.59
N THR A 3 28.14 -40.28 -69.26
CA THR A 3 27.67 -41.37 -68.39
C THR A 3 27.49 -40.87 -66.96
N ASP A 4 26.31 -41.10 -66.42
CA ASP A 4 26.01 -41.26 -64.99
C ASP A 4 26.00 -42.78 -64.74
N PRO A 5 26.44 -43.32 -63.59
CA PRO A 5 25.42 -43.68 -62.59
C PRO A 5 25.85 -43.60 -61.10
N ASP A 6 24.85 -43.25 -60.29
CA ASP A 6 24.51 -43.78 -58.95
C ASP A 6 25.57 -43.82 -57.83
N ALA A 7 25.40 -42.89 -56.88
CA ALA A 7 25.60 -43.18 -55.46
C ALA A 7 24.49 -42.51 -54.64
N VAL A 8 23.62 -43.35 -54.09
CA VAL A 8 22.57 -43.03 -53.11
C VAL A 8 23.20 -42.77 -51.74
N ASP A 9 22.93 -41.60 -51.15
CA ASP A 9 22.65 -41.52 -49.70
C ASP A 9 21.84 -40.23 -49.41
N GLY A 10 20.69 -40.36 -48.75
CA GLY A 10 19.89 -39.23 -48.27
C GLY A 10 20.27 -38.85 -46.82
N PRO A 11 19.47 -38.06 -46.08
CA PRO A 11 18.48 -37.05 -46.46
C PRO A 11 18.81 -35.68 -45.82
N LYS A 12 18.08 -34.60 -46.17
CA LYS A 12 17.27 -33.78 -45.21
C LYS A 12 16.98 -32.36 -45.73
N LYS A 13 15.71 -32.20 -46.11
CA LYS A 13 14.80 -31.09 -45.78
C LYS A 13 15.35 -29.66 -45.87
N LYS A 14 14.95 -28.94 -46.93
CA LYS A 14 14.53 -27.54 -46.76
C LYS A 14 13.19 -27.53 -46.03
N PRO A 15 12.97 -26.64 -45.04
CA PRO A 15 11.98 -25.59 -45.26
C PRO A 15 12.38 -24.26 -44.58
N ALA A 16 12.28 -23.13 -45.27
CA ALA A 16 11.13 -22.22 -45.25
C ALA A 16 11.25 -21.13 -44.17
N ARG A 17 11.34 -19.90 -44.69
CA ARG A 17 11.09 -18.58 -44.08
C ARG A 17 10.29 -18.62 -42.77
N SER A 18 10.86 -18.04 -41.71
CA SER A 18 10.14 -17.57 -40.53
C SER A 18 10.22 -16.05 -40.41
N ILE A 19 9.40 -15.37 -41.21
CA ILE A 19 9.09 -13.92 -41.08
C ILE A 19 8.35 -13.62 -39.75
N GLY A 20 8.02 -14.64 -38.95
CA GLY A 20 7.37 -14.50 -37.64
C GLY A 20 8.23 -13.94 -36.50
N ALA A 21 9.57 -13.94 -36.63
CA ALA A 21 10.45 -13.47 -35.56
C ALA A 21 10.58 -11.94 -35.47
N LEU A 22 10.27 -11.21 -36.54
CA LEU A 22 10.42 -9.74 -36.60
C LEU A 22 9.17 -8.99 -36.11
N VAL A 23 7.98 -9.60 -36.16
CA VAL A 23 6.74 -8.96 -35.69
C VAL A 23 6.68 -8.95 -34.15
N ALA A 24 7.22 -9.98 -33.49
CA ALA A 24 7.26 -10.05 -32.03
C ALA A 24 8.16 -8.98 -31.39
N LEU A 25 9.29 -8.64 -32.03
CA LEU A 25 10.21 -7.61 -31.52
C LEU A 25 9.68 -6.18 -31.71
N GLY A 26 8.99 -5.91 -32.82
CA GLY A 26 8.37 -4.60 -33.06
C GLY A 26 7.21 -4.31 -32.10
N ALA A 27 6.40 -5.32 -31.77
CA ALA A 27 5.30 -5.15 -30.82
C ALA A 27 5.82 -4.85 -29.40
N VAL A 28 6.89 -5.51 -28.95
CA VAL A 28 7.50 -5.29 -27.62
C VAL A 28 8.17 -3.92 -27.52
N ALA A 29 8.86 -3.49 -28.58
CA ALA A 29 9.56 -2.19 -28.59
C ALA A 29 8.61 -0.98 -28.59
N VAL A 30 7.34 -1.15 -29.00
CA VAL A 30 6.32 -0.08 -28.95
C VAL A 30 5.43 -0.23 -27.71
N THR A 31 5.06 -1.45 -27.32
CA THR A 31 4.22 -1.66 -26.13
C THR A 31 4.94 -1.31 -24.84
N ILE A 32 6.24 -1.58 -24.68
CA ILE A 32 6.94 -1.25 -23.43
C ILE A 32 7.07 0.27 -23.24
N PRO A 33 7.50 1.08 -24.22
CA PRO A 33 7.49 2.53 -24.09
C PRO A 33 6.10 3.12 -24.00
N LEU A 34 5.10 2.58 -24.69
CA LEU A 34 3.72 3.06 -24.61
C LEU A 34 3.08 2.71 -23.26
N LEU A 35 3.37 1.53 -22.69
CA LEU A 35 2.97 1.16 -21.32
C LEU A 35 3.73 1.98 -20.29
N LEU A 36 5.02 2.29 -20.49
CA LEU A 36 5.77 3.18 -19.61
C LEU A 36 5.30 4.63 -19.73
N TYR A 37 4.93 5.07 -20.93
CA TYR A 37 4.36 6.39 -21.19
C TYR A 37 2.93 6.49 -20.64
N ALA A 38 2.11 5.44 -20.76
CA ALA A 38 0.78 5.37 -20.15
C ALA A 38 0.83 5.06 -18.64
N ALA A 39 1.89 4.46 -18.12
CA ALA A 39 2.12 4.33 -16.68
C ALA A 39 2.67 5.63 -16.08
N ARG A 40 3.37 6.45 -16.86
CA ARG A 40 3.81 7.81 -16.46
C ARG A 40 2.77 8.90 -16.72
N ASN A 41 1.95 8.73 -17.75
CA ASN A 41 1.00 9.72 -18.27
C ASN A 41 -0.38 9.09 -18.51
N GLY A 42 -0.78 8.16 -17.64
CA GLY A 42 -2.10 7.54 -17.70
C GLY A 42 -3.21 8.59 -17.64
N PRO A 43 -4.46 8.21 -17.96
CA PRO A 43 -5.61 9.12 -18.01
C PRO A 43 -5.89 9.89 -16.70
N ASP A 44 -5.17 9.59 -15.61
CA ASP A 44 -5.16 10.35 -14.36
C ASP A 44 -4.45 11.72 -14.45
N HIS A 45 -3.90 12.11 -15.61
CA HIS A 45 -3.32 13.45 -15.76
C HIS A 45 -4.35 14.59 -15.73
N GLU A 46 -5.65 14.31 -15.91
CA GLU A 46 -6.71 15.31 -15.75
C GLU A 46 -7.21 15.48 -14.29
N ASP A 47 -6.92 14.52 -13.40
CA ASP A 47 -7.21 14.64 -11.96
C ASP A 47 -6.11 15.39 -11.17
N ARG A 48 -5.10 15.93 -11.87
CA ARG A 48 -4.06 16.78 -11.26
C ARG A 48 -4.54 18.21 -10.95
N LEU A 49 -5.84 18.50 -10.91
CA LEU A 49 -6.34 19.89 -10.80
C LEU A 49 -6.84 20.32 -9.41
N HIS A 50 -6.61 19.54 -8.35
CA HIS A 50 -6.57 20.14 -7.02
C HIS A 50 -5.63 19.35 -6.13
N ASP A 51 -4.49 19.92 -5.76
CA ASP A 51 -3.71 19.37 -4.65
C ASP A 51 -4.61 19.48 -3.40
N PRO A 52 -5.01 18.36 -2.77
CA PRO A 52 -5.93 18.41 -1.62
C PRO A 52 -5.35 19.23 -0.46
N LEU A 53 -4.03 19.47 -0.47
CA LEU A 53 -3.33 20.30 0.49
C LEU A 53 -3.19 21.78 0.05
N GLU A 54 -3.59 22.17 -1.16
CA GLU A 54 -3.51 23.57 -1.65
C GLU A 54 -4.27 24.55 -0.77
N LEU A 55 -5.38 24.12 -0.19
CA LEU A 55 -6.23 24.92 0.68
C LEU A 55 -5.77 24.89 2.15
N SER A 56 -4.61 24.30 2.43
CA SER A 56 -4.11 24.13 3.80
C SER A 56 -3.29 25.32 4.26
N ASP A 57 -3.54 25.76 5.51
CA ASP A 57 -2.61 26.65 6.19
C ASP A 57 -1.33 25.88 6.51
N GLU A 58 -0.17 26.43 6.13
CA GLU A 58 1.12 25.73 6.26
C GLU A 58 1.48 25.43 7.72
N ALA A 59 1.09 26.29 8.67
CA ALA A 59 1.34 26.08 10.09
C ALA A 59 0.43 24.98 10.65
N GLU A 60 -0.85 24.95 10.26
CA GLU A 60 -1.77 23.86 10.61
C GLU A 60 -1.29 22.53 10.02
N LEU A 61 -0.90 22.51 8.74
CA LEU A 61 -0.39 21.33 8.07
C LEU A 61 0.88 20.82 8.74
N ARG A 62 1.81 21.72 9.11
CA ARG A 62 3.03 21.38 9.85
C ARG A 62 2.72 20.76 11.21
N ALA A 63 1.76 21.29 11.96
CA ALA A 63 1.37 20.74 13.26
C ALA A 63 0.82 19.31 13.12
N VAL A 64 -0.03 19.06 12.12
CA VAL A 64 -0.58 17.73 11.83
C VAL A 64 0.52 16.75 11.41
N VAL A 65 1.40 17.13 10.48
CA VAL A 65 2.53 16.30 10.04
C VAL A 65 3.47 15.96 11.19
N GLN A 66 3.76 16.91 12.09
CA GLN A 66 4.59 16.66 13.27
C GLN A 66 3.92 15.68 14.24
N ALA A 67 2.61 15.83 14.50
CA ALA A 67 1.88 14.92 15.37
C ALA A 67 1.84 13.49 14.79
N ILE A 68 1.57 13.35 13.48
CA ILE A 68 1.63 12.05 12.78
C ILE A 68 3.03 11.45 12.89
N SER A 69 4.07 12.26 12.68
CA SER A 69 5.46 11.82 12.83
C SER A 69 5.76 11.31 14.23
N GLY A 70 5.19 11.95 15.26
CA GLY A 70 5.26 11.50 16.64
C GLY A 70 4.59 10.14 16.85
N VAL A 71 3.40 9.91 16.27
CA VAL A 71 2.73 8.60 16.31
C VAL A 71 3.57 7.51 15.63
N ILE A 72 4.17 7.81 14.47
CA ILE A 72 5.05 6.87 13.75
C ILE A 72 6.28 6.49 14.58
N GLN A 73 6.84 7.44 15.34
CA GLN A 73 8.06 7.22 16.11
C GLN A 73 7.82 6.60 17.49
N ALA A 74 6.59 6.69 17.99
CA ALA A 74 6.26 6.18 19.31
C ALA A 74 6.42 4.65 19.40
N HIS A 75 6.93 4.17 20.54
CA HIS A 75 6.93 2.75 20.83
C HIS A 75 5.52 2.26 21.19
N PRO A 76 5.17 1.00 20.86
CA PRO A 76 3.87 0.44 21.22
C PRO A 76 3.57 0.54 22.72
N GLY A 77 2.33 0.86 23.08
CA GLY A 77 1.86 1.03 24.46
C GLY A 77 1.64 2.50 24.84
N ASP A 78 1.99 2.88 26.07
CA ASP A 78 1.66 4.21 26.64
C ASP A 78 2.24 5.41 25.87
N GLU A 79 3.32 5.20 25.10
CA GLU A 79 3.90 6.24 24.24
C GLU A 79 3.05 6.46 22.98
N GLU A 80 2.70 5.37 22.29
CA GLU A 80 1.80 5.40 21.12
C GLU A 80 0.44 5.97 21.50
N ASP A 81 -0.13 5.60 22.64
CA ASP A 81 -1.40 6.13 23.15
C ASP A 81 -1.37 7.64 23.36
N ARG A 82 -0.29 8.15 23.94
CA ARG A 82 -0.13 9.59 24.17
C ARG A 82 0.04 10.34 22.85
N ALA A 83 0.82 9.79 21.92
CA ALA A 83 1.01 10.39 20.60
C ALA A 83 -0.30 10.40 19.81
N LEU A 84 -1.08 9.31 19.87
CA LEU A 84 -2.35 9.17 19.19
C LEU A 84 -3.40 10.14 19.76
N ARG A 85 -3.50 10.24 21.09
CA ARG A 85 -4.35 11.25 21.75
C ARG A 85 -3.95 12.68 21.40
N ALA A 86 -2.65 12.96 21.24
CA ALA A 86 -2.17 14.27 20.81
C ALA A 86 -2.60 14.59 19.37
N LEU A 87 -2.48 13.63 18.45
CA LEU A 87 -2.98 13.76 17.07
C LEU A 87 -4.50 13.95 17.02
N GLU A 88 -5.24 13.21 17.86
CA GLU A 88 -6.69 13.35 18.00
C GLU A 88 -7.11 14.72 18.54
N GLY A 89 -6.32 15.29 19.45
CA GLY A 89 -6.57 16.61 20.01
C GLY A 89 -6.37 17.78 19.03
N LEU A 90 -5.81 17.52 17.85
CA LEU A 90 -5.66 18.54 16.81
C LEU A 90 -6.99 18.79 16.09
N HIS A 91 -7.32 20.08 15.96
CA HIS A 91 -8.52 20.58 15.28
C HIS A 91 -8.12 21.62 14.22
N PRO A 92 -7.45 21.20 13.14
CA PRO A 92 -7.12 22.09 12.03
C PRO A 92 -8.41 22.66 11.40
N ARG A 93 -8.36 23.92 10.95
CA ARG A 93 -9.50 24.58 10.31
C ARG A 93 -9.45 24.43 8.79
N SER A 94 -8.26 24.24 8.25
CA SER A 94 -8.06 24.12 6.83
C SER A 94 -8.44 22.72 6.32
N PRO A 95 -9.12 22.61 5.15
CA PRO A 95 -9.66 21.35 4.67
C PRO A 95 -8.61 20.24 4.52
N GLY A 96 -7.45 20.54 3.91
CA GLY A 96 -6.42 19.53 3.65
C GLY A 96 -5.72 19.05 4.92
N ALA A 97 -5.49 19.93 5.91
CA ALA A 97 -4.96 19.52 7.21
C ALA A 97 -5.98 18.69 8.01
N SER A 98 -7.27 18.98 7.88
CA SER A 98 -8.34 18.19 8.50
C SER A 98 -8.46 16.80 7.88
N ASP A 99 -8.49 16.68 6.55
CA ASP A 99 -8.57 15.39 5.85
C ASP A 99 -7.34 14.51 6.14
N LEU A 100 -6.14 15.11 6.17
CA LEU A 100 -4.92 14.42 6.59
C LEU A 100 -5.05 13.88 8.03
N ARG A 101 -5.46 14.74 8.97
CA ARG A 101 -5.62 14.35 10.38
C ARG A 101 -6.66 13.25 10.54
N GLU A 102 -7.83 13.36 9.92
CA GLU A 102 -8.91 12.37 10.02
C GLU A 102 -8.51 11.01 9.43
N SER A 103 -7.91 11.03 8.24
CA SER A 103 -7.43 9.82 7.57
C SER A 103 -6.39 9.10 8.42
N CYS A 104 -5.43 9.85 8.99
CA CYS A 104 -4.39 9.26 9.82
C CYS A 104 -4.89 8.83 11.21
N VAL A 105 -5.77 9.58 11.87
CA VAL A 105 -6.38 9.14 13.14
C VAL A 105 -7.13 7.82 12.95
N THR A 106 -7.94 7.72 11.90
CA THR A 106 -8.67 6.48 11.59
C THR A 106 -7.72 5.30 11.38
N THR A 107 -6.64 5.55 10.64
CA THR A 107 -5.60 4.54 10.38
C THR A 107 -4.90 4.07 11.66
N TYR A 108 -4.39 5.00 12.46
CA TYR A 108 -3.60 4.64 13.64
C TYR A 108 -4.46 4.09 14.78
N ARG A 109 -5.69 4.59 14.98
CA ARG A 109 -6.66 3.96 15.89
C ARG A 109 -7.00 2.54 15.45
N GLY A 110 -7.31 2.33 14.17
CA GLY A 110 -7.61 1.00 13.65
C GLY A 110 -6.45 0.02 13.85
N ALA A 111 -5.21 0.48 13.64
CA ALA A 111 -4.01 -0.32 13.89
C ALA A 111 -3.83 -0.64 15.38
N HIS A 112 -4.01 0.35 16.26
CA HIS A 112 -3.92 0.17 17.71
C HIS A 112 -4.99 -0.82 18.23
N ASP A 113 -6.24 -0.63 17.83
CA ASP A 113 -7.34 -1.54 18.19
C ASP A 113 -7.07 -2.97 17.70
N ALA A 114 -6.54 -3.12 16.48
CA ALA A 114 -6.18 -4.43 15.93
C ALA A 114 -5.05 -5.12 16.73
N GLN A 115 -4.07 -4.36 17.22
CA GLN A 115 -3.02 -4.89 18.09
C GLN A 115 -3.59 -5.33 19.44
N GLN A 116 -4.49 -4.54 20.03
CA GLN A 116 -5.15 -4.89 21.29
C GLN A 116 -6.00 -6.16 21.14
N ILE A 117 -6.83 -6.24 20.09
CA ILE A 117 -7.61 -7.45 19.77
C ILE A 117 -6.69 -8.65 19.57
N SER A 118 -5.55 -8.48 18.90
CA SER A 118 -4.60 -9.56 18.67
C SER A 118 -3.94 -10.05 19.97
N ALA A 119 -3.68 -9.14 20.91
CA ALA A 119 -3.18 -9.49 22.24
C ALA A 119 -4.23 -10.23 23.08
N GLU A 120 -5.48 -9.75 23.07
CA GLU A 120 -6.62 -10.40 23.73
C GLU A 120 -6.89 -11.79 23.16
N LEU A 121 -6.88 -11.93 21.82
CA LEU A 121 -7.02 -13.21 21.14
C LEU A 121 -5.92 -14.19 21.54
N ARG A 122 -4.66 -13.74 21.60
CA ARG A 122 -3.53 -14.57 22.03
C ARG A 122 -3.70 -15.05 23.47
N ALA A 123 -4.25 -14.22 24.36
CA ALA A 123 -4.52 -14.59 25.74
C ALA A 123 -5.65 -15.64 25.89
N LEU A 124 -6.53 -15.77 24.90
CA LEU A 124 -7.61 -16.75 24.89
C LEU A 124 -7.20 -18.11 24.32
N LEU A 125 -6.06 -18.18 23.61
CA LEU A 125 -5.56 -19.44 23.07
C LEU A 125 -4.92 -20.29 24.18
N PRO A 126 -5.27 -21.58 24.28
CA PRO A 126 -4.64 -22.47 25.25
C PRO A 126 -3.15 -22.57 24.94
N SER A 127 -2.33 -22.24 25.93
CA SER A 127 -0.87 -22.28 25.83
C SER A 127 -0.33 -23.70 25.60
N ASP A 128 -1.17 -24.70 25.89
CA ASP A 128 -0.81 -26.11 25.97
C ASP A 128 -1.21 -26.92 24.72
N GLY A 129 -1.77 -26.25 23.70
CA GLY A 129 -2.28 -26.90 22.48
C GLY A 129 -3.57 -27.69 22.65
N GLY A 130 -4.30 -27.47 23.77
CA GLY A 130 -5.60 -28.09 24.04
C GLY A 130 -6.72 -27.60 23.12
N THR A 131 -7.88 -28.27 23.16
CA THR A 131 -9.05 -27.86 22.38
C THR A 131 -9.78 -26.69 23.01
N LEU A 132 -10.23 -25.73 22.19
CA LEU A 132 -11.06 -24.61 22.62
C LEU A 132 -12.47 -25.09 23.00
N GLY A 133 -13.02 -24.57 24.09
CA GLY A 133 -14.43 -24.78 24.43
C GLY A 133 -15.37 -24.03 23.48
N GLU A 134 -16.63 -24.47 23.36
CA GLU A 134 -17.62 -23.85 22.45
C GLU A 134 -17.80 -22.34 22.68
N GLU A 135 -17.78 -21.89 23.94
CA GLU A 135 -17.88 -20.48 24.31
C GLU A 135 -16.63 -19.66 23.90
N GLN A 136 -15.44 -20.26 23.97
CA GLN A 136 -14.20 -19.61 23.50
C GLN A 136 -14.18 -19.49 21.98
N VAL A 137 -14.65 -20.52 21.26
CA VAL A 137 -14.80 -20.49 19.80
C VAL A 137 -15.80 -19.42 19.38
N ARG A 138 -16.95 -19.31 20.06
CA ARG A 138 -17.96 -18.27 19.81
C ARG A 138 -17.36 -16.87 19.97
N ARG A 139 -16.71 -16.60 21.11
CA ARG A 139 -16.07 -15.30 21.39
C ARG A 139 -14.97 -14.97 20.38
N MET A 140 -14.18 -15.97 19.99
CA MET A 140 -13.13 -15.83 18.99
C MET A 140 -13.69 -15.47 17.60
N ASN A 141 -14.79 -16.10 17.16
CA ASN A 141 -15.44 -15.77 15.90
C ASN A 141 -16.02 -14.34 15.90
N GLU A 142 -16.67 -13.93 17.00
CA GLU A 142 -17.17 -12.55 17.16
C GLU A 142 -16.03 -11.52 17.04
N MET A 143 -14.85 -11.79 17.62
CA MET A 143 -13.67 -10.94 17.49
C MET A 143 -13.10 -10.90 16.07
N PHE A 144 -13.08 -12.04 15.36
CA PHE A 144 -12.60 -12.09 13.98
C PHE A 144 -13.48 -11.31 13.01
N ASP A 145 -14.81 -11.41 13.15
CA ASP A 145 -15.74 -10.67 12.30
C ASP A 145 -15.66 -9.16 12.56
N ARG A 146 -15.45 -8.75 13.81
CA ARG A 146 -15.17 -7.35 14.15
C ARG A 146 -13.85 -6.88 13.55
N SER A 147 -12.78 -7.68 13.67
CA SER A 147 -11.45 -7.38 13.14
C SER A 147 -11.47 -7.19 11.61
N ARG A 148 -12.17 -8.06 10.87
CA ARG A 148 -12.28 -7.95 9.41
C ARG A 148 -12.92 -6.64 8.94
N ARG A 149 -13.97 -6.17 9.62
CA ARG A 149 -14.61 -4.89 9.28
C ARG A 149 -13.65 -3.72 9.51
N LEU A 150 -13.01 -3.69 10.69
CA LEU A 150 -12.04 -2.66 11.05
C LEU A 150 -10.85 -2.61 10.08
N LEU A 151 -10.36 -3.77 9.64
CA LEU A 151 -9.23 -3.86 8.70
C LEU A 151 -9.55 -3.27 7.32
N ASN A 152 -10.76 -3.47 6.80
CA ASN A 152 -11.15 -2.92 5.51
C ASN A 152 -11.28 -1.39 5.56
N GLU A 153 -11.94 -0.86 6.59
CA GLU A 153 -12.05 0.59 6.82
C GLU A 153 -10.67 1.23 7.06
N ALA A 154 -9.83 0.57 7.85
CA ALA A 154 -8.47 1.04 8.12
C ALA A 154 -7.58 1.02 6.87
N ARG A 155 -7.78 0.09 5.93
CA ARG A 155 -6.96 0.00 4.71
C ARG A 155 -7.18 1.18 3.78
N ASP A 156 -8.43 1.56 3.54
CA ASP A 156 -8.74 2.67 2.65
C ASP A 156 -8.30 4.00 3.27
N ALA A 157 -8.50 4.15 4.59
CA ALA A 157 -7.96 5.27 5.36
C ALA A 157 -6.42 5.30 5.36
N HIS A 158 -5.77 4.14 5.40
CA HIS A 158 -4.32 4.02 5.44
C HIS A 158 -3.68 4.52 4.15
N LEU A 159 -4.19 4.10 2.98
CA LEU A 159 -3.68 4.57 1.69
C LEU A 159 -3.80 6.08 1.56
N ARG A 160 -4.94 6.65 2.00
CA ARG A 160 -5.16 8.09 2.01
C ARG A 160 -4.22 8.82 2.98
N CYS A 161 -4.08 8.30 4.20
CA CYS A 161 -3.17 8.85 5.22
C CYS A 161 -1.73 8.90 4.70
N VAL A 162 -1.21 7.78 4.17
CA VAL A 162 0.17 7.71 3.67
C VAL A 162 0.38 8.68 2.51
N GLY A 163 -0.55 8.70 1.54
CA GLY A 163 -0.44 9.60 0.39
C GLY A 163 -0.43 11.09 0.80
N LEU A 164 -1.38 11.50 1.65
CA LEU A 164 -1.44 12.88 2.14
C LEU A 164 -0.24 13.24 3.02
N TYR A 165 0.23 12.31 3.86
CA TYR A 165 1.39 12.53 4.72
C TYR A 165 2.67 12.73 3.91
N GLU A 166 2.92 11.91 2.90
CA GLU A 166 4.09 12.05 2.03
C GLU A 166 4.06 13.35 1.21
N GLN A 167 2.88 13.72 0.68
CA GLN A 167 2.70 14.98 -0.03
C GLN A 167 2.93 16.18 0.90
N ALA A 168 2.35 16.15 2.10
CA ALA A 168 2.50 17.21 3.09
C ALA A 168 3.95 17.34 3.56
N ALA A 169 4.63 16.23 3.85
CA ALA A 169 6.03 16.22 4.25
C ALA A 169 6.93 16.80 3.14
N THR A 170 6.68 16.42 1.88
CA THR A 170 7.41 16.97 0.72
C THR A 170 7.20 18.47 0.57
N ARG A 171 5.96 18.94 0.67
CA ARG A 171 5.60 20.36 0.59
C ARG A 171 6.24 21.19 1.70
N LEU A 172 6.32 20.63 2.91
CA LEU A 172 6.90 21.29 4.07
C LEU A 172 8.42 21.12 4.19
N HIS A 173 9.05 20.40 3.26
CA HIS A 173 10.47 20.02 3.33
C HIS A 173 10.84 19.30 4.64
N ILE A 174 9.92 18.47 5.15
CA ILE A 174 10.12 17.63 6.34
C ILE A 174 10.48 16.22 5.87
N THR A 175 11.47 15.60 6.50
CA THR A 175 11.77 14.18 6.25
C THR A 175 10.68 13.30 6.86
N PRO A 176 10.02 12.42 6.08
CA PRO A 176 9.03 11.50 6.61
C PRO A 176 9.59 10.64 7.75
N ALA A 177 8.85 10.55 8.84
CA ALA A 177 9.20 9.72 9.97
C ALA A 177 9.17 8.24 9.60
N ARG A 178 9.99 7.45 10.29
CA ARG A 178 10.01 5.99 10.18
C ARG A 178 9.92 5.40 11.58
N ARG A 179 9.24 4.26 11.68
CA ARG A 179 9.19 3.52 12.95
C ARG A 179 10.61 3.14 13.38
N PRO A 180 11.01 3.39 14.64
CA PRO A 180 12.27 2.90 15.17
C PRO A 180 12.21 1.36 15.19
N ASN A 181 13.08 0.73 14.39
CA ASN A 181 13.34 -0.71 14.31
C ASN A 181 12.14 -1.64 14.59
N SER A 182 11.38 -1.94 13.53
CA SER A 182 10.63 -3.20 13.39
C SER A 182 11.56 -4.38 13.13
#